data_AF-A0A3R6MQ60-F1
#
_entry.id   AF-A0A3R6MQ60-F1
#
_cell.length_a   1.000
_cell.length_b   1.000
_cell.length_c   1.000
_cell.angle_alpha   90.00
_cell.angle_beta   90.00
_cell.angle_gamma   90.00
#
_symmetry.space_group_name_H-M   'P 1'
#
loop_
_entity.id
_entity.type
_entity.pdbx_description
1 polymer ?
#
loop_
_entity_poly.entity_id
_entity_poly.type
_entity_poly.pdbx_seq_one_letter_code
_entity_poly.pdbx_strand_id
1 'polypeptide(L)'
;MRCKNGNPKKQSRFICLHCMRENMLGFGVQRVHGQREKYHIKDLHCINPECRDMEITKNIEVRWCDNYEEVYKVAKEIRDKYYLD
;
A
#
# COMPACT_ATOMS: atom_id res chain seq x y z
N MET A 1 7.75 -2.37 19.49
CA MET A 1 6.34 -2.32 19.96
C MET A 1 5.50 -3.27 19.11
N ARG A 2 4.94 -4.35 19.67
CA ARG A 2 4.12 -5.32 18.93
C ARG A 2 2.75 -4.71 18.62
N CYS A 3 2.51 -4.31 17.38
CA CYS A 3 1.19 -3.83 16.99
C CYS A 3 0.18 -4.97 17.09
N LYS A 4 -0.85 -4.82 17.94
CA LYS A 4 -2.03 -5.68 17.88
C LYS A 4 -2.78 -5.36 16.57
N ASN A 5 -2.52 -6.19 15.56
CA ASN A 5 -3.18 -6.12 14.26
C ASN A 5 -4.62 -6.62 14.44
N GLY A 6 -5.62 -5.84 13.98
CA GLY A 6 -7.04 -6.24 14.09
C GLY A 6 -8.02 -5.18 14.61
N ASN A 7 -7.61 -3.94 14.90
CA ASN A 7 -8.57 -2.88 15.24
C ASN A 7 -9.11 -2.19 13.97
N PRO A 8 -10.42 -2.25 13.67
CA PRO A 8 -11.04 -1.56 12.53
C PRO A 8 -10.81 -0.05 12.51
N LYS A 9 -10.55 0.58 13.67
CA LYS A 9 -10.21 2.01 13.80
C LYS A 9 -8.79 2.34 13.30
N LYS A 10 -7.99 1.33 12.93
CA LYS A 10 -6.58 1.47 12.55
C LYS A 10 -6.42 1.15 11.07
N GLN A 11 -6.84 2.13 10.29
CA GLN A 11 -6.97 2.07 8.84
C GLN A 11 -5.60 1.87 8.17
N SER A 12 -5.56 1.08 7.11
CA SER A 12 -4.37 0.97 6.25
C SER A 12 -4.36 2.12 5.27
N ARG A 13 -3.17 2.67 5.04
CA ARG A 13 -2.86 3.51 3.89
C ARG A 13 -2.17 2.66 2.83
N PHE A 14 -2.12 3.16 1.61
CA PHE A 14 -1.50 2.47 0.49
C PHE A 14 -0.61 3.42 -0.28
N ILE A 15 0.59 2.98 -0.64
CA ILE A 15 1.48 3.71 -1.57
C ILE A 15 1.37 3.02 -2.93
N CYS A 16 1.04 3.77 -3.97
CA CYS A 16 1.05 3.27 -5.35
C CYS A 16 2.51 3.09 -5.80
N LEU A 17 2.87 1.88 -6.24
CA LEU A 17 4.22 1.58 -6.71
C LEU A 17 4.52 2.19 -8.08
N HIS A 18 3.50 2.60 -8.84
CA HIS A 18 3.68 3.28 -10.12
C HIS A 18 4.03 4.77 -9.92
N CYS A 19 3.15 5.56 -9.29
CA CYS A 19 3.37 7.00 -9.11
C CYS A 19 4.10 7.37 -7.81
N MET A 20 4.36 6.41 -6.92
CA MET A 20 5.03 6.60 -5.63
C MET A 20 4.34 7.63 -4.71
N ARG A 21 3.02 7.79 -4.86
CA ARG A 21 2.17 8.64 -4.01
C ARG A 21 1.23 7.78 -3.18
N GLU A 22 0.72 8.34 -2.08
CA GLU A 22 -0.36 7.71 -1.33
C GLU A 22 -1.61 7.59 -2.23
N ASN A 23 -2.24 6.43 -2.19
CA ASN A 23 -3.49 6.14 -2.87
C ASN A 23 -4.63 6.19 -1.85
N MET A 24 -5.46 7.22 -1.94
CA MET A 24 -6.56 7.46 -0.99
C MET A 24 -7.72 6.48 -1.17
N LEU A 25 -7.80 5.75 -2.29
CA LEU A 25 -8.90 4.82 -2.60
C LEU A 25 -8.88 3.56 -1.71
N GLY A 26 -7.71 3.18 -1.20
CA GLY A 26 -7.55 2.04 -0.28
C GLY A 26 -7.79 2.39 1.20
N PHE A 27 -8.12 3.65 1.52
CA PHE A 27 -8.28 4.07 2.90
C PHE A 27 -9.46 3.36 3.56
N GLY A 28 -9.21 2.73 4.72
CA GLY A 28 -10.27 2.06 5.49
C GLY A 28 -10.62 0.64 5.05
N VAL A 29 -9.90 0.04 4.10
CA VAL A 29 -10.04 -1.39 3.79
C VAL A 29 -9.67 -2.21 5.03
N GLN A 30 -10.66 -2.91 5.61
CA GLN A 30 -10.44 -3.77 6.78
C GLN A 30 -9.52 -4.95 6.46
N ARG A 31 -8.67 -5.30 7.43
CA ARG A 31 -7.83 -6.49 7.38
C ARG A 31 -8.62 -7.68 7.88
N VAL A 32 -8.80 -8.68 7.02
CA VAL A 32 -9.24 -10.00 7.47
C VAL A 32 -8.09 -10.65 8.25
N HIS A 33 -8.38 -11.17 9.44
CA HIS A 33 -7.40 -11.81 10.31
C HIS A 33 -6.71 -12.99 9.59
N GLY A 34 -5.38 -13.07 9.72
CA GLY A 34 -4.58 -14.21 9.24
C GLY A 34 -4.01 -14.12 7.83
N GLN A 35 -4.28 -13.07 7.04
CA GLN A 35 -4.03 -13.14 5.59
C GLN A 35 -2.96 -12.25 4.97
N ARG A 36 -2.14 -11.46 5.69
CA ARG A 36 -1.17 -10.55 5.02
C ARG A 36 0.13 -10.35 5.79
N GLU A 37 1.25 -10.78 5.19
CA GLU A 37 2.60 -10.47 5.67
C GLU A 37 2.87 -8.95 5.63
N LYS A 38 3.91 -8.50 6.35
CA LYS A 38 4.36 -7.08 6.27
C LYS A 38 4.68 -6.76 4.81
N TYR A 39 4.37 -5.52 4.37
CA TYR A 39 4.59 -5.08 2.98
C TYR A 39 3.70 -5.77 1.94
N HIS A 40 2.48 -6.17 2.34
CA HIS A 40 1.52 -6.76 1.42
C HIS A 40 1.20 -5.83 0.24
N ILE A 41 1.29 -6.38 -0.96
CA ILE A 41 0.95 -5.70 -2.21
C ILE A 41 -0.49 -6.02 -2.58
N LYS A 42 -1.26 -4.98 -2.89
CA LYS A 42 -2.65 -5.06 -3.33
C LYS A 42 -2.82 -4.43 -4.70
N ASP A 43 -3.69 -5.04 -5.49
CA ASP A 43 -4.16 -4.49 -6.75
C ASP A 43 -5.30 -3.51 -6.46
N LEU A 44 -5.09 -2.24 -6.79
CA LEU A 44 -6.04 -1.16 -6.56
C LEU A 44 -5.99 -0.19 -7.74
N HIS A 45 -7.13 0.43 -8.04
CA HIS A 45 -7.14 1.61 -8.90
C HIS A 45 -6.48 2.79 -8.17
N CYS A 46 -5.64 3.57 -8.87
CA CYS A 46 -4.96 4.72 -8.31
C CYS A 46 -5.54 6.00 -8.88
N ILE A 47 -6.13 6.83 -8.00
CA ILE A 47 -6.78 8.08 -8.39
C ILE A 47 -5.81 9.25 -8.63
N ASN A 48 -4.50 9.01 -8.50
CA ASN A 48 -3.51 10.04 -8.77
C ASN A 48 -3.43 10.32 -10.28
N PRO A 49 -3.22 11.57 -10.71
CA PRO A 49 -3.19 11.94 -12.12
C PRO A 49 -2.20 11.14 -12.96
N GLU A 50 -1.06 10.76 -12.38
CA GLU A 50 -0.01 9.97 -13.04
C GLU A 50 -0.42 8.52 -13.36
N CYS A 51 -1.54 8.05 -12.79
CA CYS A 51 -2.06 6.69 -13.00
C CYS A 51 -3.42 6.69 -13.71
N ARG A 52 -3.88 7.82 -14.24
CA ARG A 52 -5.24 7.97 -14.80
C ARG A 52 -5.54 6.94 -15.90
N ASP A 53 -4.55 6.62 -16.73
CA ASP A 53 -4.71 5.71 -17.86
C ASP A 53 -4.49 4.24 -17.47
N MET A 54 -4.25 3.95 -16.18
CA MET A 54 -4.04 2.59 -15.68
C MET A 54 -5.30 2.08 -14.98
N GLU A 55 -5.82 0.94 -15.46
CA GLU A 55 -6.99 0.30 -14.85
C GLU A 55 -6.68 -0.19 -13.43
N ILE A 56 -5.52 -0.81 -13.24
CA ILE A 56 -5.06 -1.39 -11.96
C ILE A 56 -3.60 -1.03 -11.73
N THR A 57 -3.26 -0.62 -10.50
CA THR A 57 -1.89 -0.46 -10.03
C THR A 57 -1.58 -1.34 -8.82
N LYS A 58 -0.29 -1.65 -8.64
CA LYS A 58 0.23 -2.36 -7.48
C LYS A 58 0.48 -1.36 -6.37
N ASN A 59 -0.04 -1.65 -5.19
CA ASN A 59 -0.01 -0.73 -4.05
C ASN A 59 0.48 -1.47 -2.80
N ILE A 60 1.50 -0.92 -2.13
CA ILE A 60 2.02 -1.49 -0.88
C ILE A 60 1.25 -0.95 0.32
N GLU A 61 0.86 -1.85 1.23
CA GLU A 61 0.17 -1.50 2.47
C GLU A 61 1.12 -0.79 3.45
N VAL A 62 0.73 0.39 3.90
CA VAL A 62 1.31 1.08 5.06
C VAL A 62 0.34 0.92 6.22
N ARG A 63 0.75 0.18 7.26
CA ARG A 63 -0.09 -0.04 8.42
C ARG A 63 -0.05 1.18 9.35
N TRP A 64 -1.09 1.37 10.16
CA TRP A 64 -1.16 2.45 11.15
C TRP A 64 0.09 2.58 12.06
N CYS A 65 0.79 1.48 12.31
CA CYS A 65 1.98 1.45 13.16
C CYS A 65 3.29 1.23 12.41
N ASP A 66 3.22 1.12 11.08
CA ASP A 66 4.44 1.09 10.28
C ASP A 66 5.03 2.49 10.23
N ASN A 67 6.35 2.57 10.18
CA ASN A 67 7.03 3.80 9.83
C ASN A 67 6.85 4.03 8.31
N TYR A 68 6.27 5.17 7.94
CA TYR A 68 6.01 5.50 6.54
C TYR A 68 7.30 5.53 5.71
N GLU A 69 8.39 6.11 6.21
CA GLU A 69 9.65 6.23 5.49
C GLU A 69 10.29 4.87 5.22
N GLU A 70 10.19 3.93 6.17
CA GLU A 70 10.66 2.55 5.98
C GLU A 70 9.87 1.85 4.88
N VAL A 71 8.53 1.94 4.92
CA VAL A 71 7.69 1.34 3.88
C VAL A 71 7.94 2.01 2.52
N TYR A 72 8.17 3.32 2.49
CA TYR A 72 8.47 4.05 1.27
C TYR A 72 9.81 3.65 0.64
N LYS A 73 10.84 3.38 1.46
CA LYS A 73 12.11 2.81 0.99
C LYS A 73 11.89 1.43 0.37
N VAL A 74 11.17 0.55 1.06
CA VAL A 74 10.81 -0.78 0.55
C VAL A 74 9.98 -0.69 -0.74
N ALA A 75 9.06 0.28 -0.82
CA ALA A 75 8.26 0.54 -2.02
C ALA A 75 9.14 0.88 -3.23
N LYS A 76 10.19 1.69 -3.03
CA LYS A 76 11.15 2.03 -4.08
C LYS A 76 11.94 0.82 -4.56
N GLU A 77 12.31 -0.10 -3.67
CA GLU A 77 13.05 -1.31 -4.04
C GLU A 77 12.16 -2.34 -4.77
N ILE A 78 10.88 -2.41 -4.39
CA ILE A 78 9.95 -3.42 -4.92
C ILE A 78 9.28 -2.98 -6.22
N ARG A 79 9.08 -1.67 -6.45
CA ARG A 79 8.36 -1.17 -7.65
C ARG A 79 8.98 -1.66 -8.95
N ASP A 80 10.30 -1.82 -8.97
CA ASP A 80 11.09 -2.27 -10.11
C ASP A 80 10.66 -3.67 -10.56
N LYS A 81 10.21 -4.53 -9.64
CA LYS A 81 9.69 -5.88 -9.97
C LYS A 81 8.37 -5.85 -10.74
N TYR A 82 7.65 -4.73 -10.70
CA TYR A 82 6.29 -4.62 -11.25
C TYR A 82 6.19 -3.67 -12.44
N TYR A 83 7.15 -2.75 -12.59
CA TYR A 83 7.08 -1.65 -13.55
C TYR A 83 8.40 -1.40 -14.31
N LEU A 84 9.39 -2.27 -14.18
CA LEU A 84 10.47 -2.36 -15.18
C LEU A 84 9.96 -3.18 -16.36
N ASP A 85 9.48 -2.49 -17.38
CA ASP A 85 9.53 -2.87 -18.79
C ASP A 85 10.46 -1.87 -19.51
#